data_AF-A0A2V8RFI5-F1
#
_entry.id   AF-A0A2V8RFI5-F1
#
_cell.length_a   1.000
_cell.length_b   1.000
_cell.length_c   1.000
_cell.angle_alpha   90.00
_cell.angle_beta   90.00
_cell.angle_gamma   90.00
#
_symmetry.space_group_name_H-M   'P 1'
#
loop_
_entity.id
_entity.type
_entity.pdbx_description
1 polymer ?
#
loop_
_entity_poly.entity_id
_entity_poly.type
_entity_poly.pdbx_seq_one_letter_code
_entity_poly.pdbx_strand_id
1 'polypeptide(L)'
;MLTALGERLDVAYARANRYLRLLADKTGGRFFYADNVKNLTEGFARIALELRQQYSIGYYPKSDGIKIERKIKVRVNVSNVVVSARRGYAYKPATRVGNQP
;
A
#
# COMPACT_ATOMS: atom_id res chain seq x y z
N MET A 1 -4.62 -28.77 10.90
CA MET A 1 -5.77 -28.41 10.05
C MET A 1 -5.26 -28.02 8.67
N LEU A 2 -5.91 -28.46 7.60
CA LEU A 2 -5.51 -28.20 6.20
C LEU A 2 -6.49 -27.22 5.54
N THR A 3 -6.03 -26.46 4.54
CA THR A 3 -6.89 -25.66 3.66
C THR A 3 -7.58 -26.55 2.61
N ALA A 4 -8.55 -26.00 1.88
CA ALA A 4 -9.21 -26.69 0.77
C ALA A 4 -8.26 -27.17 -0.35
N LEU A 5 -7.04 -26.63 -0.40
CA LEU A 5 -6.00 -26.96 -1.39
C LEU A 5 -4.92 -27.91 -0.84
N GLY A 6 -5.15 -28.52 0.34
CA GLY A 6 -4.22 -29.47 0.96
C GLY A 6 -2.97 -28.83 1.60
N GLU A 7 -2.90 -27.50 1.67
CA GLU A 7 -1.83 -26.80 2.37
C GLU A 7 -2.11 -26.76 3.88
N ARG A 8 -1.06 -26.78 4.69
CA ARG A 8 -1.13 -26.49 6.13
C ARG A 8 -1.76 -25.11 6.38
N LEU A 9 -2.85 -25.07 7.16
CA LEU A 9 -3.62 -23.86 7.42
C LEU A 9 -2.78 -22.71 8.01
N ASP A 10 -1.85 -23.05 8.91
CA ASP A 10 -0.91 -22.11 9.52
C ASP A 10 0.03 -21.46 8.48
N VAL A 11 0.52 -22.25 7.52
CA VAL A 11 1.39 -21.77 6.45
C VAL A 11 0.62 -20.85 5.50
N ALA A 12 -0.60 -21.24 5.14
CA ALA A 12 -1.47 -20.45 4.28
C ALA A 12 -1.82 -19.09 4.92
N TYR A 13 -2.21 -19.07 6.20
CA TYR A 13 -2.48 -17.82 6.93
C TYR A 13 -1.24 -16.94 7.05
N ALA A 14 -0.06 -17.52 7.35
CA ALA A 14 1.18 -16.76 7.42
C ALA A 14 1.53 -16.10 6.06
N ARG A 15 1.28 -16.81 4.96
CA ARG A 15 1.47 -16.29 3.59
C ARG A 15 0.48 -15.15 3.30
N ALA A 16 -0.80 -15.34 3.59
CA ALA A 16 -1.83 -14.32 3.40
C ALA A 16 -1.53 -13.05 4.21
N ASN A 17 -1.16 -13.20 5.48
CA ASN A 17 -0.79 -12.08 6.35
C ASN A 17 0.41 -11.29 5.81
N ARG A 18 1.46 -11.98 5.33
CA ARG A 18 2.60 -11.31 4.68
C ARG A 18 2.17 -10.56 3.43
N TYR A 19 1.33 -11.16 2.59
CA TYR A 19 0.85 -10.53 1.38
C TYR A 19 0.04 -9.25 1.67
N LEU A 20 -0.92 -9.33 2.59
CA LEU A 20 -1.76 -8.19 2.97
C LEU A 20 -0.96 -7.05 3.61
N ARG A 21 0.04 -7.38 4.44
CA ARG A 21 0.97 -6.37 4.99
C ARG A 21 1.75 -5.67 3.88
N LEU A 22 2.34 -6.42 2.96
CA LEU A 22 3.09 -5.87 1.83
C LEU A 22 2.21 -5.01 0.93
N LEU A 23 0.95 -5.39 0.75
CA LEU A 23 -0.02 -4.62 -0.01
C LEU A 23 -0.34 -3.29 0.68
N ALA A 24 -0.67 -3.33 1.98
CA ALA A 24 -0.92 -2.14 2.78
C ALA A 24 0.29 -1.19 2.77
N ASP A 25 1.51 -1.73 2.94
CA ASP A 25 2.75 -0.96 2.90
C ASP A 25 2.97 -0.25 1.56
N LYS A 26 2.63 -0.90 0.44
CA LYS A 26 2.78 -0.32 -0.90
C LYS A 26 1.75 0.78 -1.19
N THR A 27 0.52 0.59 -0.72
CA THR A 27 -0.58 1.57 -0.94
C THR A 27 -0.54 2.72 0.05
N GLY A 28 0.20 2.59 1.15
CA GLY A 28 0.16 3.55 2.26
C GLY A 28 -1.02 3.35 3.19
N GLY A 29 -1.65 2.17 3.17
CA GLY A 29 -2.66 1.76 4.13
C GLY A 29 -2.06 1.12 5.39
N ARG A 30 -2.93 0.71 6.31
CA ARG A 30 -2.53 -0.03 7.51
C ARG A 30 -3.10 -1.44 7.53
N PHE A 31 -2.32 -2.37 8.05
CA PHE A 31 -2.74 -3.75 8.29
C PHE A 31 -3.30 -3.88 9.70
N PHE A 32 -4.47 -4.50 9.83
CA PHE A 32 -5.12 -4.79 11.11
C PHE A 32 -5.36 -6.29 11.22
N TYR A 33 -5.05 -6.85 12.39
CA TYR A 33 -5.45 -8.20 12.74
C TYR A 33 -6.94 -8.21 13.12
N ALA A 34 -7.69 -9.15 12.59
CA ALA A 34 -9.13 -9.30 12.86
C ALA A 34 -9.42 -10.62 13.58
N ASP A 35 -8.47 -11.10 14.37
CA ASP A 35 -8.49 -12.44 14.95
C ASP A 35 -9.48 -12.58 16.13
N ASN A 36 -10.00 -11.45 16.63
CA ASN A 36 -11.05 -11.42 17.64
C ASN A 36 -11.91 -10.15 17.49
N VAL A 37 -13.10 -10.17 18.12
CA VAL A 37 -14.09 -9.08 18.04
C VAL A 37 -13.52 -7.75 18.54
N LYS A 38 -12.71 -7.76 19.59
CA LYS A 38 -12.10 -6.54 20.14
C LYS A 38 -11.18 -5.87 19.11
N ASN A 39 -10.28 -6.64 18.50
CA ASN A 39 -9.37 -6.16 17.47
C ASN A 39 -10.13 -5.63 16.25
N LEU A 40 -11.24 -6.27 15.89
CA LEU A 40 -12.12 -5.83 14.81
C LEU A 40 -12.74 -4.46 15.12
N THR A 41 -13.32 -4.29 16.30
CA THR A 41 -13.89 -3.00 16.75
C THR A 41 -12.83 -1.89 16.77
N GLU A 42 -11.64 -2.17 17.31
CA GLU A 42 -10.52 -1.21 17.30
C GLU A 42 -10.07 -0.86 15.88
N GLY A 43 -9.99 -1.85 14.99
CA GLY A 43 -9.66 -1.65 13.57
C GLY A 43 -10.64 -0.71 12.88
N PHE A 44 -11.95 -0.95 13.04
CA PHE A 44 -12.97 -0.07 12.47
C PHE A 44 -12.93 1.35 13.03
N ALA A 45 -12.69 1.52 14.33
CA ALA A 45 -12.55 2.85 14.92
C ALA A 45 -11.35 3.62 14.33
N ARG A 46 -10.22 2.94 14.09
CA ARG A 46 -9.04 3.53 13.45
C ARG A 46 -9.28 3.88 11.99
N ILE A 47 -9.98 3.02 11.23
CA ILE A 47 -10.36 3.31 9.84
C ILE A 47 -11.26 4.55 9.79
N ALA A 48 -12.27 4.64 10.66
CA ALA A 48 -13.15 5.81 10.72
C ALA A 48 -12.40 7.11 11.06
N LEU A 49 -11.35 7.02 11.88
CA LEU A 49 -10.47 8.16 12.17
C LEU A 49 -9.64 8.57 10.94
N GLU A 50 -9.09 7.60 10.20
CA GLU A 50 -8.30 7.85 8.99
C GLU A 50 -9.11 8.49 7.87
N LEU A 51 -10.38 8.08 7.70
CA LEU A 51 -11.26 8.65 6.67
C LEU A 51 -11.49 10.16 6.87
N ARG A 52 -11.36 10.68 8.10
CA ARG A 52 -11.43 12.12 8.39
C ARG A 52 -10.13 12.86 8.08
N GLN A 53 -9.03 12.15 7.85
CA GLN A 53 -7.68 12.69 7.72
C GLN A 53 -7.04 12.32 6.37
N GLN A 54 -7.87 12.14 5.33
CA GLN A 54 -7.41 11.82 3.99
C GLN A 54 -7.14 13.09 3.18
N TYR A 55 -5.96 13.16 2.58
CA TYR A 55 -5.54 14.26 1.72
C TYR A 55 -5.15 13.75 0.33
N SER A 56 -5.58 14.45 -0.71
CA SER A 56 -5.21 14.17 -2.10
C SER A 56 -4.09 15.11 -2.53
N ILE A 57 -2.97 14.56 -2.99
CA ILE A 57 -1.79 15.30 -3.44
C ILE A 57 -1.47 14.92 -4.88
N GLY A 58 -1.44 15.91 -5.77
CA GLY A 58 -0.98 15.75 -7.15
C GLY A 58 0.54 15.87 -7.24
N TYR A 59 1.19 14.95 -7.94
CA TYR A 59 2.62 15.00 -8.23
C TYR A 59 2.88 14.72 -9.71
N TYR A 60 3.53 15.67 -10.38
CA TYR A 60 3.95 15.54 -11.77
C TYR A 60 5.48 15.51 -11.83
N PRO A 61 6.09 14.37 -12.20
CA PRO A 61 7.55 14.27 -12.31
C PRO A 61 8.06 15.15 -13.47
N LYS A 62 9.14 15.89 -13.24
CA LYS A 62 9.79 16.70 -14.28
C LYS A 62 10.78 15.81 -15.05
N SER A 63 10.27 15.08 -16.05
CA SER A 63 11.04 14.34 -17.07
C SER A 63 12.29 13.63 -16.52
N ASP A 64 12.09 12.52 -15.81
CA ASP A 64 13.20 11.81 -15.16
C ASP A 64 13.46 10.45 -15.82
N GLY A 65 13.78 10.46 -17.12
CA GLY A 65 14.30 9.29 -17.85
C GLY A 65 13.45 8.00 -17.80
N ILE A 66 14.03 6.91 -18.30
CA ILE A 66 13.40 5.58 -18.42
C ILE A 66 13.48 4.84 -17.07
N LYS A 67 12.97 5.41 -15.98
CA LYS A 67 12.79 4.65 -14.73
C LYS A 67 11.39 4.08 -14.68
N ILE A 68 11.32 2.75 -14.54
CA ILE A 68 10.07 1.98 -14.45
C ILE A 68 9.38 2.23 -13.10
N GLU A 69 10.12 2.59 -12.06
CA GLU A 69 9.58 2.88 -10.72
C GLU A 69 9.90 4.30 -10.27
N ARG A 70 8.89 4.98 -9.70
CA ARG A 70 8.97 6.30 -9.08
C ARG A 70 8.67 6.18 -7.59
N LYS A 71 9.63 6.56 -6.75
CA LYS A 71 9.46 6.59 -5.29
C LYS A 71 8.90 7.95 -4.85
N ILE A 72 7.94 7.94 -3.95
CA ILE A 72 7.29 9.12 -3.38
C ILE A 72 7.54 9.12 -1.87
N LYS A 73 7.95 10.27 -1.33
CA LYS A 73 8.09 10.48 0.12
C LYS A 73 7.38 11.76 0.52
N VAL A 74 6.33 11.62 1.33
CA VAL A 74 5.60 12.75 1.91
C VAL A 74 6.24 13.12 3.25
N ARG A 75 6.45 14.41 3.47
CA ARG A 75 6.93 14.97 4.74
C ARG A 75 6.00 16.11 5.16
N VAL A 76 5.79 16.25 6.46
CA VAL A 76 4.95 17.29 7.06
C VAL A 76 5.76 18.07 8.09
N ASN A 77 5.39 19.33 8.31
CA ASN A 77 6.04 20.22 9.27
C ASN A 77 5.31 20.25 10.63
N VAL A 78 4.74 19.12 11.03
CA VAL A 78 4.01 18.98 12.31
C VAL A 78 4.71 17.89 13.11
N SER A 79 4.90 18.13 14.40
CA SER A 79 5.48 17.14 15.31
C SER A 79 4.45 16.10 15.74
N ASN A 80 4.91 14.93 16.19
CA ASN A 80 4.07 13.87 16.77
C ASN A 80 2.97 13.31 15.85
N VAL A 81 3.18 13.32 14.52
CA VAL A 81 2.26 12.72 13.54
C VAL A 81 2.92 11.58 12.77
N VAL A 82 2.11 10.60 12.40
CA VAL A 82 2.51 9.50 11.52
C VAL A 82 1.94 9.76 10.14
N VAL A 83 2.81 9.89 9.14
CA VAL A 83 2.39 10.04 7.75
C VAL A 83 2.28 8.67 7.10
N SER A 84 1.09 8.33 6.62
CA SER A 84 0.84 7.14 5.81
C SER A 84 0.53 7.58 4.38
N ALA A 85 1.36 7.15 3.43
CA ALA A 85 1.23 7.54 2.03
C ALA A 85 1.76 6.44 1.11
N ARG A 86 1.27 6.43 -0.12
CA ARG A 86 1.78 5.53 -1.16
C ARG A 86 3.28 5.75 -1.34
N ARG A 87 4.07 4.69 -1.28
CA ARG A 87 5.55 4.77 -1.37
C ARG A 87 6.07 5.06 -2.78
N GLY A 88 5.21 4.92 -3.79
CA GLY A 88 5.60 5.07 -5.19
C GLY A 88 4.66 4.36 -6.14
N TYR A 89 4.97 4.45 -7.42
CA TYR A 89 4.25 3.75 -8.49
C TYR A 89 5.22 3.25 -9.55
N ALA A 90 4.83 2.15 -10.20
CA ALA A 90 5.48 1.70 -11.41
C ALA A 90 4.73 2.25 -12.63
N TYR A 91 5.46 2.64 -13.67
CA TYR A 91 4.92 3.08 -14.95
C TYR A 91 5.63 2.32 -16.08
N LYS A 92 4.86 1.87 -17.07
CA LYS A 92 5.43 1.31 -18.30
C LYS A 92 5.78 2.48 -19.22
N PRO A 93 7.06 2.70 -19.57
CA PRO A 93 7.40 3.74 -20.53
C PRO A 93 6.63 3.50 -21.82
N ALA A 94 6.02 4.55 -22.38
CA ALA A 94 5.42 4.46 -23.69
C ALA A 94 6.50 3.95 -24.67
N THR A 95 6.26 2.80 -25.30
CA THR A 95 7.09 2.31 -26.39
C THR A 95 7.11 3.41 -27.44
N ARG A 96 8.27 4.05 -27.67
CA ARG A 96 8.45 4.90 -28.84
C ARG A 96 8.35 3.99 -30.05
N VAL A 97 7.15 3.87 -30.62
CA VAL A 97 6.99 3.32 -31.98
C VAL A 97 7.67 4.34 -32.88
N GLY A 98 8.85 3.97 -33.38
CA GLY A 98 9.64 4.83 -34.24
C GLY A 98 8.86 5.14 -35.52
N ASN A 99 8.76 6.42 -35.86
CA ASN A 99 8.38 6.84 -37.21
C ASN A 99 9.34 6.18 -38.20
N GLN A 100 8.82 5.32 -39.07
CA GLN A 100 9.48 4.95 -40.31
C GLN A 100 9.33 6.12 -41.32
N PRO A 101 10.33 6.31 -42.20
CA PRO A 101 10.47 7.49 -43.05
C PRO A 101 9.32 7.69 -44.04
#